data_AF-A0A4Q0S829-F1
#
_entry.id   AF-A0A4Q0S829-F1
#
_cell.length_a   1.000
_cell.length_b   1.000
_cell.length_c   1.000
_cell.angle_alpha   90.00
_cell.angle_beta   90.00
_cell.angle_gamma   90.00
#
_symmetry.space_group_name_H-M   'P 1'
#
loop_
_entity.id
_entity.type
_entity.pdbx_description
1 polymer ?
#
loop_
_entity_poly.entity_id
_entity_poly.type
_entity_poly.pdbx_seq_one_letter_code
_entity_poly.pdbx_strand_id
1 'polypeptide(L)'
;MPSWPEWVVSRIGLVKDECQPSVTDGKWRTMPTLPSHLMLSQTERTEIERAIGELTELCDQTPERDPRCEAETLVLITKMMLALPSSQQNELGAEATGEAFQVALEDLPTWAVDAAMRKWYRGQCGLNQHGQPYDYRWRPAPADLRRVAFSARYAVFAQVRALQRLLDAEPLREFSEEQTAAMRERLANLSAKGGLTL
;
A
#
# COMPACT_ATOMS: atom_id res chain seq x y z
N MET A 1 -6.59 -8.64 9.47
CA MET A 1 -5.24 -8.76 8.89
C MET A 1 -4.33 -9.39 9.92
N PRO A 2 -3.40 -10.28 9.52
CA PRO A 2 -2.45 -10.86 10.47
C PRO A 2 -1.64 -9.75 11.12
N SER A 3 -1.49 -9.80 12.44
CA SER A 3 -0.56 -8.95 13.17
C SER A 3 0.86 -9.42 12.88
N TRP A 4 1.71 -8.52 12.38
CA TRP A 4 3.12 -8.84 12.17
C TRP A 4 3.83 -9.12 13.49
N PRO A 5 4.87 -9.97 13.48
CA PRO A 5 5.79 -10.08 14.61
C PRO A 5 6.33 -8.70 15.00
N GLU A 6 6.53 -8.47 16.30
CA GLU A 6 7.01 -7.18 16.83
C GLU A 6 8.31 -6.72 16.18
N TRP A 7 9.22 -7.67 15.88
CA TRP A 7 10.49 -7.36 15.23
C TRP A 7 10.30 -6.77 13.83
N VAL A 8 9.28 -7.20 13.07
CA VAL A 8 8.99 -6.67 11.73
C VAL A 8 8.51 -5.23 11.86
N VAL A 9 7.55 -4.98 12.77
CA VAL A 9 7.00 -3.64 13.01
C VAL A 9 8.08 -2.67 13.45
N SER A 10 8.92 -3.10 14.40
CA SER A 10 10.06 -2.32 14.89
C SER A 10 11.04 -1.97 13.77
N ARG A 11 11.46 -2.96 12.96
CA ARG A 11 12.41 -2.73 11.86
C ARG A 11 11.83 -1.86 10.75
N ILE A 12 10.56 -2.04 10.37
CA ILE A 12 9.89 -1.15 9.40
C ILE A 12 9.95 0.31 9.87
N GLY A 13 9.73 0.57 11.17
CA GLY A 13 9.81 1.92 11.74
C GLY A 13 11.23 2.51 11.77
N LEU A 14 12.26 1.68 11.64
CA LEU A 14 13.67 2.10 11.62
C LEU A 14 14.25 2.24 10.22
N VAL A 15 13.59 1.72 9.19
CA VAL A 15 14.03 1.88 7.80
C VAL A 15 13.97 3.36 7.41
N LYS A 16 15.10 3.89 6.94
CA LYS A 16 15.21 5.28 6.47
C LYS A 16 15.81 5.32 5.07
N ASP A 17 15.38 6.29 4.27
CA ASP A 17 16.00 6.56 2.98
C ASP A 17 17.24 7.42 3.20
N GLU A 18 18.42 6.88 2.87
CA GLU A 18 19.69 7.58 2.99
C GLU A 18 20.41 7.59 1.64
N CYS A 19 21.15 8.67 1.37
CA CYS A 19 22.00 8.76 0.19
C CYS A 19 23.39 8.22 0.55
N GLN A 20 23.66 6.98 0.14
CA GLN A 20 24.95 6.32 0.39
C GLN A 20 25.39 5.51 -0.83
N PRO A 21 26.70 5.17 -0.96
CA PRO A 21 27.15 4.26 -2.01
C PRO A 21 26.58 2.86 -1.75
N SER A 22 25.94 2.25 -2.76
CA SER A 22 25.35 0.93 -2.55
C SER A 22 26.41 -0.14 -2.33
N VAL A 23 26.09 -1.12 -1.49
CA VAL A 23 26.96 -2.27 -1.20
C VAL A 23 27.13 -3.14 -2.45
N THR A 24 26.16 -3.15 -3.36
CA THR A 24 26.20 -3.98 -4.57
C THR A 24 27.10 -3.42 -5.67
N ASP A 25 27.06 -2.11 -5.91
CA ASP A 25 27.71 -1.48 -7.08
C ASP A 25 28.58 -0.25 -6.75
N GLY A 26 28.62 0.17 -5.49
CA GLY A 26 29.38 1.34 -5.04
C GLY A 26 28.82 2.69 -5.51
N LYS A 27 27.69 2.72 -6.22
CA LYS A 27 27.11 3.96 -6.77
C LYS A 27 26.27 4.66 -5.71
N TRP A 28 26.38 5.99 -5.67
CA TRP A 28 25.57 6.83 -4.79
C TRP A 28 24.14 6.90 -5.30
N ARG A 29 23.19 6.50 -4.44
CA ARG A 29 21.75 6.63 -4.68
C ARG A 29 21.01 6.71 -3.35
N THR A 30 19.79 7.24 -3.38
CA THR A 30 18.87 7.14 -2.25
C THR A 30 18.33 5.72 -2.17
N MET A 31 18.53 5.05 -1.04
CA MET A 31 18.09 3.67 -0.81
C MET A 31 17.56 3.51 0.61
N PRO A 32 16.65 2.56 0.85
CA PRO A 32 16.30 2.19 2.21
C PRO A 32 17.54 1.64 2.93
N THR A 33 17.72 2.03 4.19
CA THR A 33 18.82 1.58 5.03
C THR A 33 18.32 1.15 6.40
N LEU A 34 19.07 0.25 7.01
CA LEU A 34 18.81 -0.26 8.36
C LEU A 34 20.14 -0.35 9.13
N PRO A 35 20.17 -0.12 10.45
CA PRO A 35 21.38 -0.33 11.24
C PRO A 35 21.93 -1.76 11.05
N SER A 36 23.25 -1.89 10.90
CA SER A 36 23.90 -3.17 10.55
C SER A 36 23.54 -4.33 11.48
N HIS A 37 23.36 -4.06 12.77
CA HIS A 37 22.99 -5.06 13.78
C HIS A 37 21.52 -5.51 13.72
N LEU A 38 20.68 -4.82 12.93
CA LEU A 38 19.27 -5.15 12.70
C LEU A 38 19.01 -5.72 11.30
N MET A 39 20.06 -5.90 10.50
CA MET A 39 19.96 -6.49 9.18
C MET A 39 19.29 -7.86 9.24
N LEU A 40 18.44 -8.13 8.25
CA LEU A 40 17.69 -9.37 8.20
C LEU A 40 18.62 -10.57 8.01
N SER A 41 18.44 -11.59 8.83
CA SER A 41 19.00 -12.92 8.60
C SER A 41 18.33 -13.60 7.41
N GLN A 42 18.95 -14.65 6.85
CA GLN A 42 18.38 -15.37 5.71
C GLN A 42 16.98 -15.94 6.02
N THR A 43 16.77 -16.45 7.24
CA THR A 43 15.46 -16.98 7.66
C THR A 43 14.40 -15.88 7.69
N GLU A 44 14.71 -14.72 8.28
CA GLU A 44 13.80 -13.57 8.33
C GLU A 44 13.48 -13.02 6.92
N ARG A 45 14.46 -13.02 6.02
CA ARG A 45 14.24 -12.63 4.61
C ARG A 45 13.24 -13.56 3.94
N THR A 46 13.42 -14.87 4.07
CA THR A 46 12.51 -15.86 3.48
C THR A 46 11.09 -15.77 4.07
N GLU A 47 10.96 -15.48 5.38
CA GLU A 47 9.65 -15.22 5.98
C GLU A 47 8.95 -13.99 5.37
N ILE A 48 9.69 -12.88 5.19
CA ILE A 48 9.15 -11.67 4.58
C ILE A 48 8.81 -11.90 3.10
N GLU A 49 9.66 -12.57 2.34
CA GLU A 49 9.44 -12.91 0.92
C GLU A 49 8.16 -13.75 0.75
N ARG A 50 8.00 -14.79 1.57
CA ARG A 50 6.77 -15.60 1.58
C ARG A 50 5.55 -14.75 1.85
N ALA A 51 5.62 -13.88 2.86
CA ALA A 51 4.49 -13.06 3.25
C ALA A 51 4.14 -11.99 2.20
N ILE A 52 5.13 -11.43 1.50
CA ILE A 52 4.92 -10.58 0.32
C ILE A 52 4.19 -11.37 -0.77
N GLY A 53 4.61 -12.60 -1.05
CA GLY A 53 3.95 -13.49 -2.01
C GLY A 53 2.48 -13.71 -1.68
N GLU A 54 2.19 -14.12 -0.44
CA GLU A 54 0.82 -14.36 0.05
C GLU A 54 -0.07 -13.10 -0.06
N LEU A 55 0.45 -11.93 0.32
CA LEU A 55 -0.29 -10.67 0.24
C LEU A 55 -0.50 -10.19 -1.21
N THR A 56 0.47 -10.45 -2.09
CA THR A 56 0.38 -10.11 -3.51
C THR A 56 -0.66 -11.00 -4.19
N GLU A 57 -0.62 -12.31 -3.93
CA GLU A 57 -1.63 -13.26 -4.41
C GLU A 57 -3.03 -12.85 -3.95
N LEU A 58 -3.18 -12.47 -2.67
CA LEU A 58 -4.45 -11.95 -2.14
C LEU A 58 -4.91 -10.68 -2.88
N CYS A 59 -3.98 -9.83 -3.32
CA CYS A 59 -4.28 -8.63 -4.11
C CYS A 59 -4.62 -8.92 -5.57
N ASP A 60 -4.33 -10.13 -6.06
CA ASP A 60 -4.56 -10.55 -7.44
C ASP A 60 -5.89 -11.32 -7.60
N GLN A 61 -6.55 -11.68 -6.50
CA GLN A 61 -7.89 -12.32 -6.44
C GLN A 61 -9.02 -11.35 -6.87
N THR A 62 -9.04 -11.01 -8.14
CA THR A 62 -9.93 -10.02 -8.78
C THR A 62 -10.90 -10.71 -9.75
N PRO A 63 -12.12 -10.18 -9.95
CA PRO A 63 -13.05 -10.67 -10.98
C PRO A 63 -12.45 -10.77 -12.38
N GLU A 64 -11.63 -9.78 -12.79
CA GLU A 64 -10.96 -9.77 -14.09
C GLU A 64 -10.04 -10.98 -14.30
N ARG A 65 -9.49 -11.55 -13.21
CA ARG A 65 -8.50 -12.64 -13.26
C ARG A 65 -9.04 -14.01 -12.88
N ASP A 66 -10.13 -14.09 -12.11
CA ASP A 66 -10.69 -15.35 -11.64
C ASP A 66 -12.24 -15.32 -11.68
N PRO A 67 -12.88 -16.19 -12.49
CA PRO A 67 -14.34 -16.32 -12.54
C PRO A 67 -15.00 -16.63 -11.19
N ARG A 68 -14.27 -17.25 -10.25
CA ARG A 68 -14.78 -17.46 -8.88
C ARG A 68 -14.91 -16.13 -8.15
N CYS A 69 -13.91 -15.26 -8.29
CA CYS A 69 -13.93 -13.91 -7.71
C CYS A 69 -15.04 -13.05 -8.34
N GLU A 70 -15.29 -13.22 -9.64
CA GLU A 70 -16.41 -12.58 -10.33
C GLU A 70 -17.76 -13.02 -9.73
N ALA A 71 -17.99 -14.33 -9.60
CA ALA A 71 -19.23 -14.86 -9.03
C ALA A 71 -19.44 -14.40 -7.58
N GLU A 72 -18.40 -14.41 -6.75
CA GLU A 72 -18.45 -13.93 -5.37
C GLU A 72 -18.75 -12.42 -5.29
N THR A 73 -18.11 -11.62 -6.14
CA THR A 73 -18.34 -10.17 -6.24
C THR A 73 -19.78 -9.86 -6.68
N LEU A 74 -20.32 -10.62 -7.63
CA LEU A 74 -21.72 -10.48 -8.05
C LEU A 74 -22.70 -10.80 -6.91
N VAL A 75 -22.43 -11.85 -6.11
CA VAL A 75 -23.23 -12.17 -4.93
C VAL A 75 -23.21 -11.02 -3.92
N LEU A 76 -22.05 -10.40 -3.71
CA LEU A 76 -21.91 -9.23 -2.83
C LEU A 76 -22.76 -8.05 -3.35
N ILE A 77 -22.57 -7.66 -4.61
CA ILE A 77 -23.32 -6.55 -5.25
C ILE A 77 -24.82 -6.80 -5.14
N THR A 78 -25.28 -8.00 -5.49
CA THR A 78 -26.69 -8.37 -5.45
C THR A 78 -27.27 -8.24 -4.04
N LYS A 79 -26.55 -8.71 -3.01
CA LYS A 79 -26.98 -8.55 -1.61
C LYS A 79 -27.14 -7.09 -1.22
N MET A 80 -26.24 -6.20 -1.65
CA MET A 80 -26.38 -4.77 -1.39
C MET A 80 -27.52 -4.13 -2.15
N MET A 81 -27.74 -4.53 -3.40
CA MET A 81 -28.86 -4.03 -4.17
C MET A 81 -30.21 -4.40 -3.54
N LEU A 82 -30.31 -5.58 -2.93
CA LEU A 82 -31.50 -6.02 -2.21
C LEU A 82 -31.65 -5.38 -0.83
N ALA A 83 -30.54 -5.15 -0.12
CA ALA A 83 -30.56 -4.60 1.23
C ALA A 83 -30.79 -3.09 1.30
N LEU A 84 -30.35 -2.35 0.28
CA LEU A 84 -30.43 -0.88 0.27
C LEU A 84 -31.36 -0.38 -0.82
N PRO A 85 -32.24 0.58 -0.50
CA PRO A 85 -33.14 1.16 -1.47
C PRO A 85 -32.35 1.85 -2.59
N SER A 86 -32.86 1.74 -3.80
CA SER A 86 -32.48 2.57 -4.94
C SER A 86 -33.59 3.58 -5.24
N SER A 87 -33.22 4.72 -5.83
CA SER A 87 -34.21 5.57 -6.48
C SER A 87 -34.84 4.80 -7.64
N GLN A 88 -36.13 4.47 -7.52
CA GLN A 88 -37.00 3.82 -8.53
C GLN A 88 -36.27 3.01 -9.62
N GLN A 89 -36.10 1.71 -9.40
CA GLN A 89 -35.57 0.80 -10.43
C GLN A 89 -36.70 -0.03 -11.04
N ASN A 90 -36.90 0.11 -12.35
CA ASN A 90 -37.50 -0.95 -13.16
C ASN A 90 -36.44 -2.04 -13.41
N GLU A 91 -36.85 -3.19 -13.95
CA GLU A 91 -35.98 -4.35 -14.18
C GLU A 91 -34.72 -3.98 -14.98
N LEU A 92 -34.89 -3.24 -16.08
CA LEU A 92 -33.80 -2.75 -16.92
C LEU A 92 -32.82 -1.83 -16.16
N GLY A 93 -33.32 -0.99 -15.26
CA GLY A 93 -32.48 -0.15 -14.41
C GLY A 93 -31.70 -0.94 -13.36
N ALA A 94 -32.23 -2.07 -12.89
CA ALA A 94 -31.51 -2.97 -11.98
C ALA A 94 -30.37 -3.68 -12.71
N GLU A 95 -30.62 -4.22 -13.91
CA GLU A 95 -29.61 -4.85 -14.77
C GLU A 95 -28.46 -3.89 -15.11
N ALA A 96 -28.78 -2.71 -15.65
CA ALA A 96 -27.78 -1.69 -15.99
C ALA A 96 -26.96 -1.23 -14.77
N THR A 97 -27.57 -1.21 -13.57
CA THR A 97 -26.84 -0.90 -12.34
C THR A 97 -25.89 -2.03 -11.93
N GLY A 98 -26.31 -3.29 -12.09
CA GLY A 98 -25.47 -4.45 -11.83
C GLY A 98 -24.23 -4.46 -12.72
N GLU A 99 -24.41 -4.24 -14.02
CA GLU A 99 -23.31 -4.11 -14.98
C GLU A 99 -22.36 -2.97 -14.61
N ALA A 100 -22.91 -1.81 -14.23
CA ALA A 100 -22.10 -0.68 -13.79
C ALA A 100 -21.24 -0.99 -12.55
N PHE A 101 -21.74 -1.82 -11.62
CA PHE A 101 -20.94 -2.28 -10.49
C PHE A 101 -19.86 -3.28 -10.90
N GLN A 102 -20.17 -4.21 -11.81
CA GLN A 102 -19.17 -5.17 -12.30
C GLN A 102 -17.99 -4.45 -12.96
N VAL A 103 -18.27 -3.56 -13.92
CA VAL A 103 -17.24 -2.74 -14.58
C VAL A 103 -16.47 -1.88 -13.58
N ALA A 104 -17.16 -1.30 -12.59
CA ALA A 104 -16.50 -0.45 -11.59
C ALA A 104 -15.63 -1.23 -10.59
N LEU A 105 -15.72 -2.56 -10.51
CA LEU A 105 -15.07 -3.36 -9.47
C LEU A 105 -14.22 -4.52 -10.01
N GLU A 106 -14.18 -4.74 -11.33
CA GLU A 106 -13.57 -5.93 -11.95
C GLU A 106 -12.06 -6.09 -11.65
N ASP A 107 -11.32 -4.99 -11.51
CA ASP A 107 -9.89 -4.95 -11.20
C ASP A 107 -9.58 -4.87 -9.69
N LEU A 108 -10.61 -4.92 -8.84
CA LEU A 108 -10.48 -4.87 -7.38
C LEU A 108 -10.64 -6.25 -6.76
N PRO A 109 -9.85 -6.58 -5.72
CA PRO A 109 -10.00 -7.87 -5.08
C PRO A 109 -11.37 -8.04 -4.43
N THR A 110 -11.97 -9.23 -4.54
CA THR A 110 -13.29 -9.53 -3.98
C THR A 110 -13.36 -9.22 -2.48
N TRP A 111 -12.30 -9.56 -1.73
CA TRP A 111 -12.22 -9.28 -0.30
C TRP A 111 -12.23 -7.77 0.02
N ALA A 112 -11.69 -6.94 -0.88
CA ALA A 112 -11.65 -5.49 -0.71
C ALA A 112 -13.04 -4.89 -0.95
N VAL A 113 -13.80 -5.46 -1.90
CA VAL A 113 -15.21 -5.14 -2.12
C VAL A 113 -16.06 -5.52 -0.91
N ASP A 114 -15.92 -6.74 -0.37
CA ASP A 114 -16.62 -7.15 0.87
C ASP A 114 -16.28 -6.22 2.04
N ALA A 115 -15.00 -5.89 2.24
CA ALA A 115 -14.57 -4.97 3.28
C ALA A 115 -15.18 -3.56 3.11
N ALA A 116 -15.29 -3.07 1.88
CA ALA A 116 -15.92 -1.79 1.57
C ALA A 116 -17.41 -1.79 1.89
N MET A 117 -18.11 -2.86 1.52
CA MET A 117 -19.54 -3.00 1.79
C MET A 117 -19.81 -3.09 3.29
N ARG A 118 -18.99 -3.84 4.05
CA ARG A 118 -19.09 -3.87 5.51
C ARG A 118 -18.87 -2.49 6.14
N LYS A 119 -17.92 -1.70 5.62
CA LYS A 119 -17.74 -0.30 6.07
C LYS A 119 -18.95 0.56 5.73
N TRP A 120 -19.53 0.37 4.55
CA TRP A 120 -20.74 1.10 4.13
C TRP A 120 -21.91 0.83 5.08
N TYR A 121 -22.22 -0.43 5.35
CA TYR A 121 -23.29 -0.81 6.28
C TYR A 121 -23.09 -0.29 7.71
N ARG A 122 -21.84 -0.06 8.12
CA ARG A 122 -21.51 0.51 9.44
C ARG A 122 -21.47 2.03 9.47
N GLY A 123 -21.60 2.70 8.32
CA GLY A 123 -21.42 4.15 8.22
C GLY A 123 -19.98 4.61 8.44
N GLN A 124 -18.99 3.78 8.08
CA GLN A 124 -17.57 3.98 8.40
C GLN A 124 -16.69 4.26 7.16
N CYS A 125 -17.28 4.87 6.12
CA CYS A 125 -16.55 5.20 4.88
C CYS A 125 -15.89 6.60 4.91
N GLY A 126 -16.21 7.43 5.91
CA GLY A 126 -15.62 8.77 6.05
C GLY A 126 -16.29 9.80 5.13
N LEU A 127 -15.47 10.56 4.40
CA LEU A 127 -15.93 11.65 3.54
C LEU A 127 -15.92 11.26 2.05
N ASN A 128 -16.87 11.82 1.31
CA ASN A 128 -16.98 11.68 -0.12
C ASN A 128 -15.98 12.61 -0.86
N GLN A 129 -16.01 12.63 -2.18
CA GLN A 129 -15.06 13.38 -3.02
C GLN A 129 -15.19 14.90 -2.88
N HIS A 130 -16.30 15.36 -2.30
CA HIS A 130 -16.59 16.77 -2.01
C HIS A 130 -16.34 17.12 -0.54
N GLY A 131 -15.72 16.21 0.24
CA GLY A 131 -15.45 16.44 1.67
C GLY A 131 -16.69 16.34 2.56
N GLN A 132 -17.78 15.74 2.09
CA GLN A 132 -19.03 15.59 2.84
C GLN A 132 -19.21 14.15 3.34
N PRO A 133 -19.90 13.92 4.46
CA PRO A 133 -20.26 12.56 4.87
C PRO A 133 -21.10 11.84 3.79
N TYR A 134 -20.88 10.54 3.61
CA TYR A 134 -21.76 9.76 2.73
C TYR A 134 -23.17 9.63 3.31
N ASP A 135 -24.16 9.57 2.44
CA ASP A 135 -25.52 9.21 2.83
C ASP A 135 -25.69 7.69 2.81
N TYR A 136 -25.51 7.06 3.98
CA TYR A 136 -25.59 5.61 4.14
C TYR A 136 -27.02 5.05 4.08
N ARG A 137 -28.05 5.89 3.95
CA ARG A 137 -29.44 5.44 3.76
C ARG A 137 -29.67 4.83 2.38
N TRP A 138 -28.83 5.21 1.43
CA TRP A 138 -28.93 4.79 0.04
C TRP A 138 -27.79 3.85 -0.34
N ARG A 139 -28.03 3.09 -1.41
CA ARG A 139 -26.99 2.36 -2.10
C ARG A 139 -25.90 3.34 -2.58
N PRO A 140 -24.60 3.00 -2.43
CA PRO A 140 -23.53 3.81 -3.01
C PRO A 140 -23.64 3.85 -4.53
N ALA A 141 -23.16 4.93 -5.15
CA ALA A 141 -22.84 4.88 -6.56
C ALA A 141 -21.67 3.88 -6.81
N PRO A 142 -21.59 3.23 -7.98
CA PRO A 142 -20.47 2.32 -8.29
C PRO A 142 -19.08 2.94 -8.06
N ALA A 143 -18.90 4.20 -8.45
CA ALA A 143 -17.65 4.93 -8.23
C ALA A 143 -17.31 5.16 -6.75
N ASP A 144 -18.31 5.38 -5.90
CA ASP A 144 -18.11 5.56 -4.46
C ASP A 144 -17.70 4.24 -3.80
N LEU A 145 -18.39 3.14 -4.15
CA LEU A 145 -18.03 1.82 -3.64
C LEU A 145 -16.61 1.42 -4.08
N ARG A 146 -16.28 1.67 -5.36
CA ARG A 146 -14.93 1.48 -5.90
C ARG A 146 -13.88 2.21 -5.06
N ARG A 147 -14.10 3.47 -4.73
CA ARG A 147 -13.15 4.26 -3.93
C ARG A 147 -12.96 3.69 -2.52
N VAL A 148 -14.04 3.28 -1.86
CA VAL A 148 -13.96 2.67 -0.53
C VAL A 148 -13.23 1.31 -0.60
N ALA A 149 -13.48 0.51 -1.63
CA ALA A 149 -12.78 -0.75 -1.87
C ALA A 149 -11.30 -0.55 -2.20
N PHE A 150 -10.97 0.45 -3.02
CA PHE A 150 -9.59 0.85 -3.30
C PHE A 150 -8.84 1.24 -2.01
N SER A 151 -9.52 1.93 -1.08
CA SER A 151 -8.95 2.29 0.21
C SER A 151 -8.63 1.05 1.06
N ALA A 152 -9.46 0.01 1.01
CA ALA A 152 -9.20 -1.27 1.68
C ALA A 152 -8.01 -2.01 1.05
N ARG A 153 -7.97 -2.08 -0.29
CA ARG A 153 -6.84 -2.63 -1.06
C ARG A 153 -5.53 -1.90 -0.74
N TYR A 154 -5.56 -0.57 -0.68
CA TYR A 154 -4.38 0.25 -0.48
C TYR A 154 -3.64 -0.06 0.82
N ALA A 155 -4.36 -0.37 1.90
CA ALA A 155 -3.73 -0.74 3.18
C ALA A 155 -2.85 -2.00 3.06
N VAL A 156 -3.25 -2.96 2.23
CA VAL A 156 -2.49 -4.20 1.98
C VAL A 156 -1.30 -3.94 1.08
N PHE A 157 -1.49 -3.17 0.01
CA PHE A 157 -0.40 -2.72 -0.85
C PHE A 157 0.67 -1.91 -0.09
N ALA A 158 0.25 -1.05 0.84
CA ALA A 158 1.16 -0.30 1.69
C ALA A 158 2.01 -1.25 2.57
N GLN A 159 1.42 -2.34 3.07
CA GLN A 159 2.17 -3.36 3.81
C GLN A 159 3.18 -4.09 2.92
N VAL A 160 2.77 -4.54 1.73
CA VAL A 160 3.68 -5.17 0.75
C VAL A 160 4.85 -4.24 0.45
N ARG A 161 4.58 -2.95 0.21
CA ARG A 161 5.62 -1.96 -0.06
C ARG A 161 6.56 -1.75 1.14
N ALA A 162 6.03 -1.72 2.36
CA ALA A 162 6.85 -1.59 3.57
C ALA A 162 7.77 -2.80 3.77
N LEU A 163 7.27 -4.00 3.52
CA LEU A 163 8.05 -5.24 3.58
C LEU A 163 9.12 -5.31 2.48
N GLN A 164 8.77 -4.91 1.25
CA GLN A 164 9.74 -4.84 0.16
C GLN A 164 10.87 -3.86 0.49
N ARG A 165 10.53 -2.68 1.03
CA ARG A 165 11.53 -1.71 1.49
C ARG A 165 12.44 -2.27 2.57
N LEU A 166 11.94 -3.15 3.44
CA LEU A 166 12.73 -3.81 4.46
C LEU A 166 13.66 -4.89 3.87
N LEU A 167 13.23 -5.62 2.83
CA LEU A 167 14.08 -6.57 2.10
C LEU A 167 15.20 -5.90 1.30
N ASP A 168 14.88 -4.75 0.71
CA ASP A 168 15.78 -3.93 -0.10
C ASP A 168 16.73 -3.07 0.75
N ALA A 169 16.52 -3.05 2.07
CA ALA A 169 17.33 -2.22 2.96
C ALA A 169 18.79 -2.66 2.97
N GLU A 170 19.70 -1.71 2.83
CA GLU A 170 21.15 -1.93 2.95
C GLU A 170 21.65 -1.51 4.35
N PRO A 171 22.76 -2.09 4.84
CA PRO A 171 23.33 -1.66 6.11
C PRO A 171 23.70 -0.17 6.04
N LEU A 172 23.28 0.59 7.05
CA LEU A 172 23.65 1.99 7.18
C LEU A 172 25.16 2.10 7.32
N ARG A 173 25.79 2.89 6.45
CA ARG A 173 27.22 3.14 6.55
C ARG A 173 27.51 4.15 7.65
N GLU A 174 28.11 3.68 8.73
CA GLU A 174 28.65 4.55 9.78
C GLU A 174 30.00 5.13 9.31
N PHE A 175 30.14 6.45 9.34
CA PHE A 175 31.41 7.12 9.06
C PHE A 175 32.28 7.11 10.32
N SER A 176 33.54 6.69 10.21
CA SER A 176 34.47 6.80 11.33
C SER A 176 34.82 8.26 11.64
N GLU A 177 35.30 8.53 12.85
CA GLU A 177 35.75 9.87 13.25
C GLU A 177 36.86 10.39 12.33
N GLU A 178 37.79 9.52 11.95
CA GLU A 178 38.89 9.83 11.01
C GLU A 178 38.37 10.23 9.63
N GLN A 179 37.37 9.50 9.10
CA GLN A 179 36.74 9.83 7.82
C GLN A 179 35.99 11.16 7.90
N THR A 180 35.33 11.42 9.03
CA THR A 180 34.61 12.66 9.28
C THR A 180 35.57 13.84 9.35
N ALA A 181 36.71 13.69 10.03
CA ALA A 181 37.77 14.69 10.12
C ALA A 181 38.36 14.99 8.73
N ALA A 182 38.68 13.96 7.95
CA ALA A 182 39.18 14.11 6.58
C ALA A 182 38.16 14.81 5.65
N MET A 183 36.86 14.51 5.78
CA MET A 183 35.81 15.19 5.01
C MET A 183 35.67 16.67 5.39
N ARG A 184 35.74 17.00 6.69
CA ARG A 184 35.74 18.39 7.17
C ARG A 184 36.93 19.16 6.64
N GLU A 185 38.12 18.57 6.67
CA GLU A 185 39.34 19.18 6.13
C GLU A 185 39.22 19.42 4.62
N ARG A 186 38.67 18.45 3.88
CA ARG A 186 38.45 18.56 2.43
C ARG A 186 37.43 19.65 2.09
N LEU A 187 36.35 19.77 2.86
CA LEU A 187 35.36 20.85 2.74
C LEU A 187 35.96 22.22 3.08
N ALA A 188 36.73 22.33 4.16
CA ALA A 188 37.44 23.55 4.51
C ALA A 188 38.38 23.99 3.38
N ASN A 189 39.14 23.06 2.80
CA ASN A 189 40.03 23.30 1.67
C ASN A 189 39.29 23.71 0.38
N LEU A 190 38.10 23.16 0.12
CA LEU A 190 37.26 23.57 -0.99
C LEU A 190 36.66 24.96 -0.79
N SER A 191 36.24 25.30 0.43
CA SER A 191 35.75 26.65 0.77
C SER A 191 36.86 27.72 0.67
N ALA A 192 38.10 27.36 1.04
CA ALA A 192 39.25 28.25 0.95
C ALA A 192 39.76 28.43 -0.50
N LYS A 193 39.62 27.41 -1.36
CA LYS A 193 39.97 27.50 -2.79
C LYS A 193 38.86 28.06 -3.65
N GLY A 194 37.61 27.87 -3.27
CA GLY A 194 36.40 28.33 -3.96
C GLY A 194 35.95 29.70 -3.50
N GLY A 195 36.88 30.62 -3.23
CA GLY A 195 36.58 32.04 -3.02
C GLY A 195 35.74 32.54 -4.19
N LEU A 196 34.42 32.53 -4.00
CA LEU A 196 33.43 33.19 -4.82
C LEU A 196 33.83 34.67 -4.79
N THR A 197 34.53 35.07 -5.85
CA THR A 197 34.49 36.43 -6.32
C THR A 197 33.03 36.67 -6.70
N LEU A 198 32.34 37.41 -5.82
CA LEU A 198 31.09 38.10 -6.12
C LEU A 198 31.27 39.00 -7.35
#